data_AF-A0A1G6TTH6-F1
#
_entry.id   AF-A0A1G6TTH6-F1
#
_cell.length_a   1.000
_cell.length_b   1.000
_cell.length_c   1.000
_cell.angle_alpha   90.00
_cell.angle_beta   90.00
_cell.angle_gamma   90.00
#
_symmetry.space_group_name_H-M   'P 1'
#
loop_
_entity.id
_entity.type
_entity.pdbx_description
1 polymer ?
#
loop_
_entity_poly.entity_id
_entity_poly.type
_entity_poly.pdbx_seq_one_letter_code
_entity_poly.pdbx_strand_id
1 'polypeptide(L)'
;MSPATLQEHSSVETFFNVVETETLALFEHLSFEFLEEFDVFAPAETGRTRDHEPPELMCGFLHCYYKDIYGIRPVERELQNTVVWLSCGFDRPPSRDAVDRFLTDLEHVVDEIFDHLVEQAARRGLL
;
A
#
# COMPACT_ATOMS: atom_id res chain seq x y z
N MET A 1 16.56 -2.24 15.74
CA MET A 1 15.46 -3.21 15.60
C MET A 1 15.46 -3.61 14.14
N SER A 2 15.50 -4.90 13.81
CA SER A 2 15.29 -5.33 12.43
C SER A 2 13.83 -5.01 12.07
N PRO A 3 13.54 -4.43 10.89
CA PRO A 3 12.16 -4.35 10.45
C PRO A 3 11.66 -5.79 10.37
N ALA A 4 10.52 -6.08 10.99
CA ALA A 4 9.84 -7.33 10.70
C ALA A 4 9.60 -7.33 9.19
N THR A 5 10.07 -8.37 8.50
CA THR A 5 9.92 -8.43 7.05
C THR A 5 8.41 -8.53 6.80
N LEU A 6 7.79 -7.57 6.11
CA LEU A 6 6.33 -7.56 5.81
C LEU A 6 5.84 -8.89 5.19
N GLN A 7 6.75 -9.67 4.61
CA GLN A 7 6.55 -11.04 4.11
C GLN A 7 6.19 -12.07 5.19
N GLU A 8 6.45 -11.81 6.47
CA GLU A 8 6.21 -12.75 7.56
C GLU A 8 4.74 -12.80 8.01
N HIS A 9 3.89 -11.92 7.47
CA HIS A 9 2.46 -11.83 7.80
C HIS A 9 1.61 -12.77 6.92
N SER A 10 0.85 -13.68 7.55
CA SER A 10 0.09 -14.71 6.83
C SER A 10 -1.05 -14.16 5.97
N SER A 11 -1.62 -13.02 6.34
CA SER A 11 -2.68 -12.33 5.57
C SER A 11 -2.12 -11.73 4.27
N VAL A 12 -0.89 -11.20 4.31
CA VAL A 12 -0.19 -10.67 3.13
C VAL A 12 0.05 -11.78 2.11
N GLU A 13 0.61 -12.92 2.56
CA GLU A 13 0.83 -14.07 1.69
C GLU A 13 -0.49 -14.62 1.11
N THR A 14 -1.53 -14.74 1.94
CA THR A 14 -2.85 -15.24 1.50
C THR A 14 -3.46 -14.36 0.42
N PHE A 15 -3.40 -13.03 0.59
CA PHE A 15 -3.90 -12.10 -0.41
C PHE A 15 -3.17 -12.30 -1.75
N PHE A 16 -1.84 -12.17 -1.76
CA PHE A 16 -1.06 -12.21 -3.01
C PHE A 16 -1.03 -13.58 -3.71
N ASN A 17 -1.19 -14.69 -2.98
CA ASN A 17 -1.26 -16.03 -3.59
C ASN A 17 -2.54 -16.26 -4.41
N VAL A 18 -3.61 -15.50 -4.16
CA VAL A 18 -4.90 -15.75 -4.80
C VAL A 18 -5.19 -14.77 -5.94
N VAL A 19 -4.65 -13.56 -5.86
CA VAL A 19 -4.76 -12.58 -6.95
C VAL A 19 -3.70 -12.81 -8.03
N GLU A 20 -4.00 -13.72 -8.97
CA GLU A 20 -3.18 -14.04 -10.17
C GLU A 20 -3.14 -12.92 -11.24
N THR A 21 -3.83 -11.79 -11.04
CA THR A 21 -4.01 -10.73 -12.04
C THR A 21 -2.96 -9.61 -11.91
N GLU A 22 -2.73 -8.86 -13.00
CA GLU A 22 -1.91 -7.63 -12.94
C GLU A 22 -2.43 -6.73 -11.82
N THR A 23 -1.54 -6.30 -10.92
CA THR A 23 -1.88 -5.54 -9.70
C THR A 23 -2.79 -4.35 -9.93
N LEU A 24 -2.71 -3.71 -11.10
CA LEU A 24 -3.53 -2.57 -11.46
C LEU A 24 -5.01 -2.94 -11.70
N ALA A 25 -5.27 -4.13 -12.25
CA ALA A 25 -6.65 -4.63 -12.42
C ALA A 25 -7.31 -4.98 -11.08
N LEU A 26 -6.51 -5.32 -10.06
CA LEU A 26 -7.01 -5.56 -8.71
C LEU A 26 -7.50 -4.29 -8.04
N PHE A 27 -6.85 -3.17 -8.30
CA PHE A 27 -7.23 -1.88 -7.71
C PHE A 27 -8.60 -1.41 -8.21
N GLU A 28 -9.06 -1.85 -9.38
CA GLU A 28 -10.43 -1.59 -9.85
C GLU A 28 -11.50 -2.31 -9.02
N HIS A 29 -11.11 -3.39 -8.33
CA HIS A 29 -12.02 -4.20 -7.54
C HIS A 29 -11.92 -3.95 -6.04
N LEU A 30 -10.88 -3.29 -5.55
CA LEU A 30 -10.66 -3.06 -4.13
C LEU A 30 -10.91 -1.58 -3.79
N SER A 31 -11.57 -1.33 -2.67
CA SER A 31 -11.62 0.02 -2.11
C SER A 31 -10.51 0.18 -1.10
N PHE A 32 -9.79 1.30 -1.18
CA PHE A 32 -8.75 1.70 -0.23
C PHE A 32 -9.19 2.87 0.66
N GLU A 33 -10.41 3.40 0.50
CA GLU A 33 -10.93 4.53 1.30
C GLU A 33 -10.95 4.23 2.80
N PHE A 34 -11.11 2.96 3.19
CA PHE A 34 -11.08 2.51 4.59
C PHE A 34 -9.75 2.83 5.30
N LEU A 35 -8.66 3.09 4.55
CA LEU A 35 -7.39 3.49 5.13
C LEU A 35 -7.48 4.84 5.86
N GLU A 36 -8.39 5.72 5.46
CA GLU A 36 -8.61 7.01 6.14
C GLU A 36 -9.15 6.85 7.56
N GLU A 37 -9.68 5.66 7.91
CA GLU A 37 -10.21 5.35 9.24
C GLU A 37 -9.10 5.03 10.26
N PHE A 38 -7.86 4.79 9.82
CA PHE A 38 -6.75 4.46 10.70
C PHE A 38 -6.04 5.73 11.20
N ASP A 39 -5.99 5.91 12.52
CA ASP A 39 -5.33 7.05 13.17
C ASP A 39 -3.84 7.17 12.80
N VAL A 40 -3.15 6.07 12.48
CA VAL A 40 -1.74 6.10 12.04
C VAL A 40 -1.57 6.90 10.74
N PHE A 41 -2.60 6.96 9.90
CA PHE A 41 -2.59 7.73 8.67
C PHE A 41 -3.15 9.15 8.81
N ALA A 42 -3.71 9.50 9.97
CA ALA A 42 -4.15 10.86 10.23
C ALA A 42 -2.97 11.86 10.14
N PRO A 43 -3.22 13.11 9.73
CA PRO A 43 -2.24 14.18 9.85
C PRO A 43 -1.87 14.37 11.33
N ALA A 44 -0.58 14.46 11.64
CA ALA A 44 -0.16 14.81 13.00
C ALA A 44 -0.60 16.25 13.32
N GLU A 45 -1.12 16.50 14.53
CA GLU A 45 -1.63 17.82 14.96
C GLU A 45 -0.64 18.98 14.78
N THR A 46 0.66 18.67 14.77
CA THR A 46 1.76 19.64 14.60
C THR A 46 2.62 19.35 13.36
N GLY A 47 2.22 18.38 12.54
CA GLY A 47 2.99 17.88 11.41
C GLY A 47 2.70 18.61 10.11
N ARG A 48 3.58 18.38 9.13
CA ARG A 48 3.30 18.72 7.73
C ARG A 48 2.11 17.90 7.23
N THR A 49 1.24 18.54 6.47
CA THR A 49 0.20 17.88 5.67
C THR A 49 0.86 16.82 4.80
N ARG A 50 0.25 15.65 4.70
CA ARG A 50 0.74 14.59 3.82
C ARG A 50 0.58 15.07 2.37
N ASP A 51 1.62 14.83 1.57
CA ASP A 51 1.63 15.22 0.16
C ASP A 51 0.79 14.27 -0.72
N HIS A 52 0.44 13.10 -0.17
CA HIS A 52 -0.27 12.00 -0.83
C HIS A 52 -1.22 11.33 0.16
N GLU A 53 -2.35 10.89 -0.35
CA GLU A 53 -3.36 10.21 0.46
C GLU A 53 -3.00 8.73 0.68
N PRO A 54 -3.39 8.13 1.82
CA PRO A 54 -3.10 6.73 2.12
C PRO A 54 -3.56 5.73 1.04
N PRO A 55 -4.75 5.90 0.40
CA PRO A 55 -5.17 5.07 -0.73
C PRO A 55 -4.17 4.99 -1.89
N GLU A 56 -3.65 6.13 -2.34
CA GLU A 56 -2.70 6.19 -3.46
C GLU A 56 -1.38 5.49 -3.09
N LEU A 57 -0.88 5.75 -1.89
CA LEU A 57 0.33 5.14 -1.35
C LEU A 57 0.18 3.63 -1.18
N MET A 58 -1.00 3.15 -0.80
CA MET A 58 -1.28 1.73 -0.72
C MET A 58 -1.29 1.05 -2.10
N CYS A 59 -1.93 1.66 -3.11
CA CYS A 59 -1.84 1.17 -4.48
C CYS A 59 -0.39 1.05 -4.95
N GLY A 60 0.42 2.09 -4.71
CA GLY A 60 1.85 2.07 -5.03
C GLY A 60 2.60 0.96 -4.30
N PHE A 61 2.33 0.77 -3.01
CA PHE A 61 2.93 -0.29 -2.21
C PHE A 61 2.57 -1.69 -2.72
N LEU A 62 1.29 -1.97 -2.97
CA LEU A 62 0.84 -3.28 -3.46
C LEU A 62 1.42 -3.58 -4.85
N HIS A 63 1.54 -2.58 -5.72
CA HIS A 63 2.25 -2.72 -7.00
C HIS A 63 3.71 -3.15 -6.80
N CYS A 64 4.45 -2.43 -5.94
CA CYS A 64 5.84 -2.76 -5.65
C CYS A 64 5.97 -4.15 -5.01
N TYR A 65 5.10 -4.49 -4.06
CA TYR A 65 5.10 -5.78 -3.39
C TYR A 65 4.89 -6.93 -4.38
N TYR A 66 3.91 -6.82 -5.28
CA TYR A 66 3.68 -7.80 -6.33
C TYR A 66 4.86 -7.95 -7.29
N LYS A 67 5.62 -6.88 -7.52
CA LYS A 67 6.83 -6.89 -8.37
C LYS A 67 8.10 -7.33 -7.61
N ASP A 68 7.98 -7.80 -6.38
CA ASP A 68 9.09 -8.20 -5.52
C ASP A 68 10.07 -7.03 -5.23
N ILE A 69 9.54 -5.81 -5.13
CA ILE A 69 10.29 -4.58 -4.86
C ILE A 69 10.05 -4.13 -3.43
N TYR A 70 11.07 -4.23 -2.59
CA TYR A 70 10.98 -3.88 -1.16
C TYR A 70 11.97 -2.79 -0.75
N GLY A 71 11.63 -2.13 0.35
CA GLY A 71 12.43 -1.09 0.97
C GLY A 71 12.21 0.29 0.36
N ILE A 72 12.50 1.31 1.16
CA ILE A 72 12.14 2.71 0.87
C ILE A 72 12.70 3.19 -0.47
N ARG A 73 13.99 2.92 -0.76
CA ARG A 73 14.65 3.42 -1.97
C ARG A 73 14.21 2.68 -3.24
N PRO A 74 14.13 1.33 -3.26
CA PRO A 74 13.58 0.64 -4.42
C PRO A 74 12.12 1.01 -4.71
N VAL A 75 11.28 1.11 -3.68
CA VAL A 75 9.87 1.53 -3.82
C VAL A 75 9.78 2.94 -4.38
N GLU A 76 10.48 3.91 -3.79
CA GLU A 76 10.49 5.29 -4.29
C GLU A 76 10.93 5.34 -5.76
N ARG A 77 11.98 4.62 -6.14
CA ARG A 77 12.47 4.58 -7.52
C ARG A 77 11.45 4.00 -8.50
N GLU A 78 10.72 2.96 -8.10
CA GLU A 78 9.66 2.37 -8.94
C GLU A 78 8.50 3.35 -9.11
N LEU A 79 8.10 4.04 -8.03
CA LEU A 79 7.03 5.03 -8.06
C LEU A 79 7.41 6.34 -8.79
N GLN A 80 8.68 6.53 -9.17
CA GLN A 80 9.07 7.59 -10.12
C GLN A 80 8.69 7.26 -11.58
N ASN A 81 8.33 6.01 -11.89
CA ASN A 81 7.87 5.64 -13.24
C ASN A 81 6.51 6.27 -13.52
N THR A 82 6.42 7.03 -14.62
CA THR A 82 5.21 7.77 -15.01
C THR A 82 3.98 6.89 -15.16
N VAL A 83 4.13 5.70 -15.74
CA VAL A 83 3.01 4.78 -15.90
C VAL A 83 2.53 4.27 -14.54
N VAL A 84 3.47 3.98 -13.64
CA VAL A 84 3.16 3.42 -12.32
C VAL A 84 2.42 4.43 -11.46
N TRP A 85 2.95 5.64 -11.28
CA TRP A 85 2.31 6.59 -10.37
C TRP A 85 0.95 7.07 -10.89
N LEU A 86 0.79 7.25 -12.21
CA LEU A 86 -0.53 7.55 -12.79
C LEU A 86 -1.53 6.43 -12.53
N SER A 87 -1.11 5.17 -12.64
CA SER A 87 -1.99 4.02 -12.43
C SER A 87 -2.35 3.81 -10.96
N CYS A 88 -1.56 4.33 -10.03
CA CYS A 88 -1.83 4.29 -8.59
C CYS A 88 -2.67 5.48 -8.11
N GLY A 89 -3.05 6.41 -9.00
CA GLY A 89 -3.89 7.56 -8.69
C GLY A 89 -3.16 8.79 -8.17
N PHE A 90 -1.83 8.79 -8.15
CA PHE A 90 -1.07 9.97 -7.71
C PHE A 90 -1.20 11.12 -8.73
N ASP A 91 -1.23 12.37 -8.26
CA ASP A 91 -1.07 13.55 -9.13
C ASP A 91 0.40 13.81 -9.53
N ARG A 92 1.35 13.31 -8.72
CA ARG A 92 2.81 13.41 -8.90
C ARG A 92 3.50 12.25 -8.19
N PRO A 93 4.72 11.84 -8.58
CA PRO A 93 5.38 10.73 -7.91
C PRO A 93 5.71 11.07 -6.44
N PRO A 94 5.53 10.11 -5.51
CA PRO A 94 5.81 10.33 -4.11
C PRO A 94 7.30 10.53 -3.84
N SER A 95 7.61 11.37 -2.85
CA SER A 95 8.98 11.55 -2.39
C SER A 95 9.43 10.37 -1.54
N ARG A 96 10.74 10.22 -1.37
CA ARG A 96 11.31 9.23 -0.43
C ARG A 96 10.75 9.36 0.99
N ASP A 97 10.53 10.60 1.46
CA ASP A 97 10.00 10.88 2.80
C ASP A 97 8.54 10.44 2.92
N ALA A 98 7.75 10.65 1.87
CA ALA A 98 6.36 10.18 1.80
C ALA A 98 6.29 8.63 1.85
N VAL A 99 7.16 7.96 1.09
CA VAL A 99 7.26 6.49 1.10
C VAL A 99 7.71 5.97 2.48
N ASP A 100 8.78 6.56 3.05
CA ASP A 100 9.33 6.15 4.35
C ASP A 100 8.29 6.27 5.46
N ARG A 101 7.60 7.41 5.51
CA ARG A 101 6.55 7.66 6.50
C ARG A 101 5.38 6.70 6.34
N PHE A 102 4.91 6.48 5.11
CA PHE A 102 3.81 5.54 4.85
C PHE A 102 4.16 4.12 5.27
N LEU A 103 5.34 3.62 4.92
CA LEU A 103 5.78 2.28 5.30
C LEU A 103 5.92 2.14 6.83
N THR A 104 6.42 3.18 7.49
CA THR A 104 6.52 3.21 8.96
C THR A 104 5.14 3.16 9.61
N ASP A 105 4.17 3.94 9.12
CA ASP A 105 2.79 3.93 9.63
C ASP A 105 2.12 2.57 9.35
N LEU A 106 2.33 2.01 8.16
CA LEU A 106 1.76 0.73 7.72
C LEU A 106 2.25 -0.45 8.58
N GLU A 107 3.52 -0.47 9.00
CA GLU A 107 4.07 -1.52 9.87
C GLU A 107 3.27 -1.69 11.18
N HIS A 108 2.56 -0.66 11.64
CA HIS A 108 1.76 -0.73 12.86
C HIS A 108 0.38 -1.38 12.68
N VAL A 109 -0.13 -1.43 11.45
CA VAL A 109 -1.53 -1.78 11.14
C VAL A 109 -1.67 -2.78 9.98
N VAL A 110 -0.55 -3.35 9.52
CA VAL A 110 -0.50 -4.21 8.33
C VAL A 110 -1.47 -5.39 8.42
N ASP A 111 -1.56 -6.06 9.55
CA ASP A 111 -2.46 -7.22 9.72
C ASP A 111 -3.93 -6.83 9.54
N GLU A 112 -4.37 -5.77 10.23
CA GLU A 112 -5.75 -5.27 10.18
C GLU A 112 -6.15 -4.83 8.77
N ILE A 113 -5.24 -4.17 8.07
CA ILE A 113 -5.44 -3.72 6.70
C ILE A 113 -5.58 -4.91 5.75
N PHE A 114 -4.68 -5.89 5.83
CA PHE A 114 -4.72 -7.05 4.95
C PHE A 114 -5.91 -7.97 5.26
N ASP A 115 -6.34 -8.08 6.51
CA ASP A 115 -7.60 -8.75 6.87
C ASP A 115 -8.80 -8.10 6.17
N HIS A 116 -8.84 -6.76 6.15
CA HIS A 116 -9.87 -6.02 5.44
C HIS A 116 -9.81 -6.23 3.92
N LEU A 117 -8.61 -6.27 3.33
CA LEU A 117 -8.43 -6.56 1.90
C LEU A 117 -8.84 -7.99 1.54
N VAL A 118 -8.52 -8.97 2.37
CA VAL A 118 -8.95 -10.37 2.22
C VAL A 118 -10.47 -10.47 2.28
N GLU A 119 -11.10 -9.82 3.26
CA GLU A 119 -12.56 -9.80 3.35
C GLU A 119 -13.21 -9.15 2.11
N GLN A 120 -12.64 -8.04 1.65
CA GLN A 120 -13.07 -7.35 0.44
C GLN A 120 -12.95 -8.23 -0.82
N ALA A 121 -11.86 -8.98 -0.94
CA ALA A 121 -11.62 -9.89 -2.06
C ALA A 121 -12.58 -11.09 -2.02
N ALA A 122 -12.79 -11.70 -0.84
CA ALA A 122 -13.75 -12.80 -0.66
C ALA A 122 -15.19 -12.38 -1.02
N ARG A 123 -15.63 -11.19 -0.57
CA ARG A 123 -16.97 -10.66 -0.88
C ARG A 123 -17.20 -10.44 -2.38
N ARG A 124 -16.13 -10.26 -3.15
CA ARG A 124 -16.18 -10.04 -4.61
C ARG A 124 -15.94 -11.32 -5.42
N GLY A 125 -15.77 -12.46 -4.75
CA GLY A 125 -15.50 -13.75 -5.39
C GLY A 125 -14.11 -13.83 -6.03
N LEU A 126 -13.16 -13.03 -5.52
CA LEU A 126 -11.76 -13.06 -5.91
C LEU A 126 -10.94 -14.09 -5.12
N LEU A 127 -11.52 -14.65 -4.03
CA LEU A 127 -10.95 -15.71 -3.18
C LEU A 127 -11.86 -16.94 -3.12
#